data_AF-A0A7V5LZK3-F1
#
_entry.id   AF-A0A7V5LZK3-F1
#
_cell.length_a   1.000
_cell.length_b   1.000
_cell.length_c   1.000
_cell.angle_alpha   90.00
_cell.angle_beta   90.00
_cell.angle_gamma   90.00
#
_symmetry.space_group_name_H-M   'P 1'
#
loop_
_entity.id
_entity.type
_entity.pdbx_description
1 polymer ?
#
loop_
_entity_poly.entity_id
_entity_poly.type
_entity_poly.pdbx_seq_one_letter_code
_entity_poly.pdbx_strand_id
1 'polypeptide(L)'
;MQTREVKNYREEKKGKDKSIPFIIITSFFFSFLFARLWVTLTKADKIEHYGDTTILGRILVIKGIHIHHFLYGVFLLCVGGWIALNYPKKGMKKVAALLYGIGLGFFLDEIGFILTWGEYWSSLT
;
A
#
# COMPACT_ATOMS: atom_id res chain seq x y z
N MET A 1 32.79 -17.01 30.89
CA MET A 1 31.75 -15.97 31.15
C MET A 1 31.96 -14.70 30.34
N GLN A 2 33.20 -14.18 30.23
CA GLN A 2 33.55 -12.96 29.49
C GLN A 2 33.18 -12.95 27.99
N THR A 3 33.12 -14.12 27.33
CA THR A 3 32.77 -14.23 25.91
C THR A 3 31.30 -13.92 25.59
N ARG A 4 30.38 -14.06 26.55
CA ARG A 4 28.96 -13.77 26.34
C ARG A 4 28.67 -12.26 26.43
N GLU A 5 29.32 -11.57 27.34
CA GLU A 5 29.19 -10.12 27.48
C GLU A 5 29.76 -9.36 26.29
N VAL A 6 30.93 -9.78 25.79
CA VAL A 6 31.54 -9.19 24.59
C VAL A 6 30.66 -9.42 23.36
N LYS A 7 29.95 -10.55 23.28
CA LYS A 7 29.01 -10.83 22.19
C LYS A 7 27.75 -9.96 22.29
N ASN A 8 27.19 -9.79 23.48
CA ASN A 8 26.05 -8.89 23.73
C ASN A 8 26.39 -7.43 23.43
N TYR A 9 27.55 -6.94 23.86
CA TYR A 9 28.03 -5.58 23.55
C TYR A 9 28.16 -5.34 22.04
N ARG A 10 28.60 -6.37 21.29
CA ARG A 10 28.79 -6.29 19.84
C ARG A 10 27.47 -6.37 19.07
N GLU A 11 26.48 -7.07 19.61
CA GLU A 11 25.10 -7.12 19.10
C GLU A 11 24.37 -5.78 19.34
N GLU A 12 24.54 -5.17 20.52
CA GLU A 12 23.96 -3.85 20.86
C GLU A 12 24.50 -2.71 20.00
N LYS A 13 25.80 -2.73 19.69
CA LYS A 13 26.46 -1.77 18.78
C LYS A 13 26.14 -2.00 17.30
N LYS A 14 25.46 -3.09 16.95
CA LYS A 14 25.02 -3.36 15.58
C LYS A 14 23.81 -2.48 15.30
N GLY A 15 24.10 -1.21 14.95
CA GLY A 15 23.09 -0.18 14.73
C GLY A 15 21.89 -0.68 13.93
N LYS A 16 20.68 -0.31 14.38
CA LYS A 16 19.40 -0.70 13.73
C LYS A 16 19.54 -0.60 12.22
N ASP A 17 19.39 -1.72 11.52
CA ASP A 17 19.49 -1.78 10.06
C ASP A 17 18.36 -0.93 9.45
N LYS A 18 18.71 0.31 9.05
CA LYS A 18 17.75 1.28 8.50
C LYS A 18 17.29 0.93 7.08
N SER A 19 17.82 -0.14 6.47
CA SER A 19 17.43 -0.53 5.11
C SER A 19 15.97 -0.97 5.01
N ILE A 20 15.43 -1.62 6.04
CA ILE A 20 14.04 -2.09 6.05
C ILE A 20 13.04 -0.92 6.01
N PRO A 21 13.06 0.05 6.96
CA PRO A 21 12.13 1.17 6.91
C PRO A 21 12.30 2.03 5.66
N PHE A 22 13.52 2.16 5.15
CA PHE A 22 13.78 2.87 3.90
C PHE A 22 13.05 2.22 2.71
N ILE A 23 13.14 0.89 2.56
CA ILE A 23 12.44 0.15 1.50
C ILE A 23 10.92 0.34 1.60
N ILE A 24 10.36 0.27 2.81
CA ILE A 24 8.91 0.47 3.02
C ILE A 24 8.48 1.84 2.52
N ILE A 25 9.18 2.91 2.94
CA ILE A 25 8.82 4.28 2.58
C ILE A 25 8.95 4.52 1.07
N THR A 26 10.05 4.08 0.46
CA THR A 26 10.27 4.25 -0.98
C THR A 26 9.21 3.50 -1.79
N SER A 27 8.96 2.23 -1.47
CA SER A 27 7.98 1.43 -2.21
C SER A 27 6.54 1.91 -2.01
N PHE A 28 6.20 2.38 -0.80
CA PHE A 28 4.95 3.08 -0.52
C PHE A 28 4.76 4.31 -1.41
N PHE A 29 5.76 5.21 -1.46
CA PHE A 29 5.63 6.44 -2.21
C PHE A 29 5.45 6.21 -3.70
N PHE A 30 6.25 5.31 -4.29
CA PHE A 30 6.15 4.99 -5.71
C PHE A 30 4.86 4.25 -6.06
N SER A 31 4.40 3.30 -5.23
CA SER A 31 3.13 2.58 -5.48
C SER A 31 1.93 3.51 -5.37
N PHE A 32 1.91 4.38 -4.37
CA PHE A 32 0.86 5.41 -4.21
C PHE A 32 0.84 6.35 -5.41
N LEU A 33 1.99 6.89 -5.81
CA LEU A 33 2.06 7.80 -6.97
C LEU A 33 1.65 7.09 -8.27
N PHE A 34 2.03 5.81 -8.44
CA PHE A 34 1.64 5.02 -9.59
C PHE A 34 0.14 4.78 -9.63
N ALA A 35 -0.47 4.38 -8.51
CA ALA A 35 -1.93 4.21 -8.40
C ALA A 35 -2.64 5.52 -8.75
N ARG A 36 -2.18 6.64 -8.18
CA ARG A 36 -2.74 7.96 -8.42
C ARG A 36 -2.62 8.41 -9.87
N LEU A 37 -1.45 8.21 -10.47
CA LEU A 37 -1.19 8.56 -11.86
C LEU A 37 -2.02 7.70 -12.79
N TRP A 38 -2.15 6.40 -12.50
CA TRP A 38 -2.97 5.47 -13.26
C TRP A 38 -4.44 5.91 -13.30
N VAL A 39 -5.04 6.18 -12.14
CA VAL A 39 -6.43 6.67 -12.04
C VAL A 39 -6.63 7.99 -12.76
N THR A 40 -5.67 8.92 -12.62
CA THR A 40 -5.74 10.25 -13.26
C THR A 40 -5.60 10.17 -14.79
N LEU A 41 -4.64 9.39 -15.29
CA LEU A 41 -4.39 9.21 -16.73
C LEU A 41 -5.53 8.49 -17.43
N THR A 42 -6.09 7.47 -16.77
CA THR A 42 -7.21 6.70 -17.30
C THR A 42 -8.54 7.45 -17.23
N LYS A 43 -8.57 8.64 -16.60
CA LYS A 43 -9.80 9.41 -16.34
C LYS A 43 -10.90 8.55 -15.71
N ALA A 44 -10.52 7.58 -14.87
CA ALA A 44 -11.47 6.72 -14.16
C ALA A 44 -12.40 7.51 -13.20
N ASP A 45 -12.06 8.77 -12.94
CA ASP A 45 -12.85 9.78 -12.20
C ASP A 45 -13.96 10.45 -13.05
N LYS A 46 -13.98 10.27 -14.38
CA LYS A 46 -15.01 10.89 -15.22
C LYS A 46 -16.24 10.00 -15.37
N ILE A 47 -17.34 10.45 -14.77
CA ILE A 47 -18.69 9.91 -15.00
C ILE A 47 -19.07 10.16 -16.47
N GLU A 48 -18.98 9.12 -17.31
CA GLU A 48 -19.65 9.11 -18.61
C GLU A 48 -21.08 8.59 -18.44
N HIS A 49 -22.07 9.44 -18.72
CA HIS A 49 -23.47 9.07 -18.75
C HIS A 49 -23.79 8.35 -20.08
N TYR A 50 -24.12 7.07 -20.03
CA TYR A 50 -24.68 6.32 -21.17
C TYR A 50 -26.15 5.97 -20.85
N GLY A 51 -27.05 6.94 -21.00
CA GLY A 51 -28.48 6.78 -20.67
C GLY A 51 -28.74 6.57 -19.17
N ASP A 52 -29.74 5.74 -18.83
CA ASP A 52 -30.13 5.37 -17.45
C ASP A 52 -29.13 4.40 -16.79
N THR A 53 -27.99 4.15 -17.46
CA THR A 53 -26.93 3.26 -16.99
C THR A 53 -25.63 4.05 -16.95
N THR A 54 -25.18 4.39 -15.75
CA THR A 54 -23.91 5.07 -15.52
C THR A 54 -22.77 4.11 -15.85
N ILE A 55 -22.30 4.09 -17.10
CA ILE A 55 -21.09 3.36 -17.50
C ILE A 55 -19.90 4.26 -17.20
N LEU A 56 -19.63 4.41 -15.91
CA LEU A 56 -18.33 4.83 -15.40
C LEU A 56 -17.32 3.79 -15.85
N GLY A 57 -16.26 4.21 -16.55
CA GLY A 57 -15.22 3.34 -17.06
C GLY A 57 -14.74 2.30 -16.03
N ARG A 58 -15.29 1.08 -16.12
CA ARG A 58 -14.80 -0.15 -15.48
C ARG A 58 -14.48 -0.07 -13.98
N ILE A 59 -15.24 0.70 -13.21
CA ILE A 59 -15.40 0.41 -11.78
C ILE A 59 -16.59 -0.57 -11.69
N LEU A 60 -16.31 -1.85 -11.39
CA LEU A 60 -17.34 -2.84 -11.07
C LEU A 60 -17.99 -2.45 -9.74
N VAL A 61 -18.99 -1.56 -9.79
CA VAL A 61 -19.91 -1.32 -8.67
C VAL A 61 -20.93 -2.44 -8.68
N ILE A 62 -20.70 -3.49 -7.88
CA ILE A 62 -21.79 -4.39 -7.51
C ILE A 62 -22.36 -3.83 -6.21
N LYS A 63 -23.56 -3.24 -6.30
CA LYS A 63 -24.40 -2.88 -5.15
C LYS A 63 -23.80 -1.81 -4.21
N GLY A 64 -23.11 -0.80 -4.77
CA GLY A 64 -22.55 0.33 -4.00
C GLY A 64 -21.26 0.00 -3.23
N ILE A 65 -20.66 -1.18 -3.45
CA ILE A 65 -19.41 -1.56 -2.78
C ILE A 65 -18.33 -1.82 -3.82
N HIS A 66 -17.27 -1.00 -3.78
CA HIS A 66 -16.07 -1.09 -4.60
C HIS A 66 -15.17 -2.26 -4.17
N ILE A 67 -15.68 -3.49 -4.14
CA ILE A 67 -14.99 -4.61 -3.45
C ILE A 67 -13.75 -5.13 -4.20
N HIS A 68 -13.54 -4.77 -5.47
CA HIS A 68 -12.49 -5.45 -6.23
C HIS A 68 -11.06 -4.90 -6.04
N HIS A 69 -10.87 -3.59 -5.84
CA HIS A 69 -9.53 -2.99 -5.74
C HIS A 69 -9.04 -2.83 -4.29
N PHE A 70 -9.96 -2.49 -3.38
CA PHE A 70 -9.68 -2.33 -1.94
C PHE A 70 -8.96 -3.53 -1.31
N LEU A 71 -9.33 -4.75 -1.74
CA LEU A 71 -8.77 -5.98 -1.20
C LEU A 71 -7.31 -6.20 -1.61
N TYR A 72 -6.82 -5.62 -2.71
CA TYR A 72 -5.44 -5.84 -3.15
C TYR A 72 -4.43 -5.23 -2.18
N GLY A 73 -4.63 -3.99 -1.75
CA GLY A 73 -3.76 -3.33 -0.78
C GLY A 73 -3.71 -4.10 0.55
N VAL A 74 -4.89 -4.47 1.07
CA VAL A 74 -5.01 -5.25 2.32
C VAL A 74 -4.38 -6.63 2.19
N PHE A 75 -4.61 -7.33 1.07
CA PHE A 75 -4.02 -8.64 0.81
C PHE A 75 -2.49 -8.57 0.79
N LEU A 76 -1.92 -7.58 0.09
CA LEU A 76 -0.47 -7.34 0.05
C LEU A 76 0.11 -7.04 1.44
N LEU A 77 -0.61 -6.28 2.27
CA LEU A 77 -0.22 -6.02 3.67
C LEU A 77 -0.22 -7.30 4.51
N CYS A 78 -1.27 -8.13 4.41
CA CYS A 78 -1.35 -9.40 5.11
C CYS A 78 -0.23 -10.36 4.70
N VAL A 79 0.04 -10.48 3.40
CA VAL A 79 1.14 -11.33 2.87
C VAL A 79 2.50 -10.79 3.30
N GLY A 80 2.76 -9.49 3.15
CA GLY A 80 4.01 -8.87 3.57
C GLY A 80 4.26 -9.00 5.07
N GLY A 81 3.23 -8.76 5.89
CA GLY A 81 3.28 -8.94 7.34
C GLY A 81 3.51 -10.40 7.74
N TRP A 82 2.80 -11.34 7.10
CA TRP A 82 2.98 -12.77 7.35
C TRP A 82 4.41 -13.23 7.05
N ILE A 83 4.99 -12.78 5.93
CA ILE A 83 6.37 -13.10 5.56
C ILE A 83 7.35 -12.49 6.58
N ALA A 84 7.11 -11.25 7.04
CA ALA A 84 7.94 -10.60 8.04
C ALA A 84 7.98 -11.36 9.38
N LEU A 85 6.84 -11.95 9.78
CA LEU A 85 6.71 -12.72 11.02
C LEU A 85 7.32 -14.12 10.93
N ASN A 86 7.07 -14.82 9.82
CA ASN A 86 7.46 -16.23 9.69
C ASN A 86 8.91 -16.43 9.22
N TYR A 87 9.51 -15.44 8.54
CA TYR A 87 10.82 -15.60 7.90
C TYR A 87 11.84 -14.55 8.38
N PRO A 88 12.64 -14.87 9.41
CA PRO A 88 13.61 -13.92 9.97
C PRO A 88 14.87 -13.70 9.12
N LYS A 89 15.01 -14.43 7.98
CA LYS A 89 16.16 -14.30 7.08
C LYS A 89 16.25 -12.87 6.52
N LYS A 90 17.46 -12.29 6.54
CA LYS A 90 17.70 -10.89 6.12
C LYS A 90 17.19 -10.57 4.71
N GLY A 91 17.26 -11.52 3.77
CA GLY A 91 16.70 -11.37 2.42
C GLY A 91 15.17 -11.32 2.39
N MET A 92 14.52 -12.19 3.16
CA MET A 92 13.04 -12.26 3.20
C MET A 92 12.42 -11.06 3.91
N LYS A 93 13.12 -10.47 4.87
CA LYS A 93 12.71 -9.19 5.48
C LYS A 93 12.63 -8.03 4.48
N LYS A 94 13.52 -8.00 3.47
CA LYS A 94 13.46 -6.97 2.42
C LYS A 94 12.27 -7.17 1.48
N VAL A 95 11.99 -8.43 1.13
CA VAL A 95 10.81 -8.77 0.30
C VAL A 95 9.52 -8.45 1.06
N ALA A 96 9.45 -8.82 2.34
CA ALA A 96 8.33 -8.47 3.20
C ALA A 96 8.12 -6.95 3.29
N ALA A 97 9.20 -6.18 3.49
CA ALA A 97 9.18 -4.73 3.51
C ALA A 97 8.67 -4.12 2.20
N LEU A 98 9.09 -4.68 1.05
CA LEU A 98 8.64 -4.24 -0.27
C LEU A 98 7.14 -4.49 -0.46
N LEU A 99 6.67 -5.72 -0.19
CA LEU A 99 5.26 -6.08 -0.30
C LEU A 99 4.39 -5.25 0.64
N TYR A 100 4.87 -5.02 1.86
CA TYR A 100 4.18 -4.22 2.85
C TYR A 100 4.07 -2.75 2.42
N GLY A 101 5.14 -2.15 1.89
CA GLY A 101 5.10 -0.78 1.39
C GLY A 101 4.20 -0.61 0.16
N ILE A 102 4.23 -1.56 -0.79
CA ILE A 102 3.31 -1.55 -1.95
C ILE A 102 1.85 -1.68 -1.50
N GLY A 103 1.57 -2.60 -0.57
CA GLY A 103 0.24 -2.76 0.00
C GLY A 103 -0.26 -1.50 0.71
N LEU A 104 0.62 -0.81 1.45
CA LEU A 104 0.31 0.47 2.08
C LEU A 104 -0.07 1.55 1.05
N GLY A 105 0.63 1.61 -0.09
CA GLY A 105 0.39 2.62 -1.12
C GLY A 105 -1.00 2.47 -1.75
N PHE A 106 -1.35 1.24 -2.15
CA PHE A 106 -2.70 0.95 -2.66
C PHE A 106 -3.79 1.13 -1.60
N PHE A 107 -3.53 0.71 -0.37
CA PHE A 107 -4.48 0.89 0.73
C PHE A 107 -4.78 2.37 0.98
N LEU A 108 -3.77 3.24 0.96
CA LEU A 108 -3.97 4.67 1.20
C LEU A 108 -4.69 5.39 0.06
N ASP A 109 -4.42 5.02 -1.20
CA ASP A 109 -5.13 5.59 -2.36
C ASP A 109 -6.64 5.33 -2.27
N GLU A 110 -7.02 4.12 -1.89
CA GLU A 110 -8.42 3.73 -1.66
C GLU A 110 -9.05 4.45 -0.46
N ILE A 111 -8.32 4.61 0.65
CA ILE A 111 -8.80 5.43 1.79
C ILE A 111 -9.04 6.88 1.34
N GLY A 112 -8.15 7.44 0.52
CA GLY A 112 -8.32 8.77 -0.07
C GLY A 112 -9.59 8.87 -0.92
N PHE A 113 -9.87 7.84 -1.72
CA PHE A 113 -11.10 7.72 -2.51
C PHE A 113 -12.37 7.60 -1.64
N ILE A 114 -12.34 6.77 -0.59
CA ILE A 114 -13.47 6.61 0.35
C ILE A 114 -13.76 7.91 1.09
N LEU A 115 -12.73 8.60 1.57
CA LEU A 115 -12.88 9.88 2.29
C LEU A 115 -13.44 10.98 1.39
N THR A 116 -13.16 10.92 0.09
CA THR A 116 -13.72 11.86 -0.90
C THR A 116 -15.08 11.42 -1.44
N TRP A 117 -15.63 10.26 -1.01
CA TRP A 117 -16.88 9.70 -1.51
C TRP A 117 -16.96 9.64 -3.05
N GLY A 118 -15.81 9.55 -3.73
CA GLY A 118 -15.73 9.62 -5.19
C GLY A 118 -15.85 11.03 -5.80
N GLU A 119 -15.99 12.09 -4.99
CA GLU A 119 -16.04 13.48 -5.41
C GLU A 119 -14.72 14.19 -5.05
N TYR A 120 -13.73 14.12 -5.93
CA TYR A 120 -12.46 14.84 -5.76
C TYR A 120 -12.62 16.38 -5.85
N TRP A 121 -13.73 16.83 -6.41
CA TRP A 121 -14.02 18.23 -6.76
C TRP A 121 -15.34 18.71 -6.18
N SER A 122 -15.65 18.36 -4.93
CA SER A 122 -16.72 19.05 -4.20
C SER A 122 -16.37 20.55 -4.15
N SER A 123 -16.91 21.32 -5.09
CA SER A 123 -16.93 22.76 -5.03
C SER A 123 -17.57 23.13 -3.70
N LEU A 124 -16.85 23.87 -2.88
CA LEU A 124 -17.41 24.51 -1.69
C LEU A 124 -18.55 25.45 -2.15
N THR A 125 -19.77 24.93 -2.16
CA THR A 125 -21.04 25.66 -2.25
C THR A 125 -21.89 25.19 -1.09
#